data_AF-A0A968LQN0-F1
#
_entry.id   AF-A0A968LQN0-F1
#
_cell.length_a   1.000
_cell.length_b   1.000
_cell.length_c   1.000
_cell.angle_alpha   90.00
_cell.angle_beta   90.00
_cell.angle_gamma   90.00
#
_symmetry.space_group_name_H-M   'P 1'
#
loop_
_entity.id
_entity.type
_entity.pdbx_description
1 polymer ?
#
loop_
_entity_poly.entity_id
_entity_poly.type
_entity_poly.pdbx_seq_one_letter_code
_entity_poly.pdbx_strand_id
1 'polypeptide(L)'
;MRLLNELDDAMVALTRALNEYEDVLDLHADFAVARLQCDDDRGALESLRVLEDSRADLKSAERDRVTVARAELRRRSGDFAGAMALLSTLDEGRLWVLEEQVCFPDLFKLVGVPRRSLHPMRVRVNLDGGVRVFMNEHLEVKKCTPRAASLLAFMVCHGNAARDEALMDGLGEDGGVSKKQLYNAADDLRDFLGWREAVQRQSNGFGLDSAVQWLVELPSTERTERFCDGSSDDWVRRWRMAHFDPTLTPV
;
A
#
# COMPACT_ATOMS: atom_id res chain seq x y z
N MET A 1 -4.43 4.68 -5.20
CA MET A 1 -4.30 5.35 -3.87
C MET A 1 -5.38 4.75 -2.98
N ARG A 2 -5.09 4.25 -1.78
CA ARG A 2 -6.09 3.49 -1.01
C ARG A 2 -6.83 4.39 -0.02
N LEU A 3 -8.15 4.47 -0.22
CA LEU A 3 -9.15 5.33 0.42
C LEU A 3 -9.54 4.87 1.83
N LEU A 4 -8.62 4.25 2.59
CA LEU A 4 -8.96 3.76 3.92
C LEU A 4 -8.75 4.91 4.93
N ASN A 5 -9.85 5.65 5.17
CA ASN A 5 -10.07 6.67 6.21
C ASN A 5 -9.70 8.15 5.93
N GLU A 6 -9.14 8.49 4.77
CA GLU A 6 -8.84 9.89 4.40
C GLU A 6 -9.41 10.23 3.00
N LEU A 7 -10.74 10.21 2.90
CA LEU A 7 -11.47 10.39 1.63
C LEU A 7 -11.17 11.74 0.95
N ASP A 8 -11.10 12.82 1.72
CA ASP A 8 -10.83 14.16 1.19
C ASP A 8 -9.42 14.27 0.60
N ASP A 9 -8.42 13.77 1.32
CA ASP A 9 -7.02 13.77 0.85
C ASP A 9 -6.82 12.86 -0.36
N ALA A 10 -7.52 11.73 -0.39
CA ALA A 10 -7.53 10.84 -1.54
C ALA A 10 -8.17 11.49 -2.78
N MET A 11 -9.27 12.22 -2.63
CA MET A 11 -9.89 12.97 -3.71
C MET A 11 -8.97 14.10 -4.23
N VAL A 12 -8.27 14.81 -3.34
CA VAL A 12 -7.29 15.85 -3.71
C VAL A 12 -6.14 15.25 -4.50
N ALA A 13 -5.58 14.13 -4.05
CA ALA A 13 -4.45 13.49 -4.69
C ALA A 13 -4.83 12.79 -6.02
N LEU A 14 -6.02 12.19 -6.11
CA LEU A 14 -6.56 11.69 -7.38
C LEU A 14 -6.75 12.84 -8.39
N THR A 15 -7.25 13.99 -7.94
CA THR A 15 -7.42 15.19 -8.79
C THR A 15 -6.08 15.72 -9.27
N ARG A 16 -5.08 15.77 -8.39
CA ARG A 16 -3.71 16.14 -8.77
C ARG A 16 -3.13 15.16 -9.79
N ALA A 17 -3.30 13.86 -9.58
CA ALA A 17 -2.81 12.84 -10.50
C ALA A 17 -3.46 12.95 -11.89
N LEU A 18 -4.78 13.19 -11.97
CA LEU A 18 -5.48 13.38 -13.24
C LEU A 18 -4.98 14.60 -14.02
N ASN A 19 -4.58 15.66 -13.31
CA ASN A 19 -4.02 16.87 -13.93
C ASN A 19 -2.55 16.70 -14.37
N GLU A 20 -1.82 15.78 -13.75
CA GLU A 20 -0.39 15.56 -13.99
C GLU A 20 -0.15 14.49 -15.07
N TYR A 21 -1.05 13.51 -15.18
CA TYR A 21 -0.95 12.41 -16.12
C TYR A 21 -2.14 12.43 -17.08
N GLU A 22 -1.86 12.70 -18.35
CA GLU A 22 -2.85 12.58 -19.42
C GLU A 22 -3.21 11.09 -19.62
N ASP A 23 -4.51 10.79 -19.65
CA ASP A 23 -5.07 9.50 -20.10
C ASP A 23 -4.81 8.26 -19.22
N VAL A 24 -4.96 8.38 -17.90
CA VAL A 24 -4.84 7.23 -16.98
C VAL A 24 -6.22 6.64 -16.64
N LEU A 25 -6.65 5.67 -17.43
CA LEU A 25 -7.93 4.96 -17.26
C LEU A 25 -8.10 4.31 -15.87
N ASP A 26 -7.01 3.90 -15.22
CA ASP A 26 -7.05 3.31 -13.87
C ASP A 26 -7.50 4.34 -12.80
N LEU A 27 -7.12 5.61 -12.97
CA LEU A 27 -7.53 6.70 -12.07
C LEU A 27 -9.04 6.95 -12.14
N HIS A 28 -9.66 6.85 -13.33
CA HIS A 28 -11.10 7.04 -13.47
C HIS A 28 -11.91 5.95 -12.74
N ALA A 29 -11.40 4.72 -12.68
CA ALA A 29 -12.04 3.64 -11.90
C ALA A 29 -11.93 3.92 -10.40
N ASP A 30 -10.77 4.39 -9.93
CA ASP A 30 -10.57 4.79 -8.54
C ASP A 30 -11.43 6.01 -8.16
N PHE A 31 -11.57 6.98 -9.06
CA PHE A 31 -12.45 8.14 -8.88
C PHE A 31 -13.92 7.74 -8.73
N ALA A 32 -14.41 6.80 -9.53
CA ALA A 32 -15.78 6.35 -9.43
C ALA A 32 -16.08 5.78 -8.03
N VAL A 33 -15.18 4.93 -7.51
CA VAL A 33 -15.28 4.36 -6.18
C VAL A 33 -15.18 5.44 -5.09
N ALA A 34 -14.20 6.35 -5.19
CA ALA A 34 -14.01 7.42 -4.21
C ALA A 34 -15.23 8.35 -4.13
N ARG A 35 -15.77 8.76 -5.28
CA ARG A 35 -16.96 9.63 -5.36
C ARG A 35 -18.20 8.97 -4.75
N LEU A 36 -18.38 7.67 -4.95
CA LEU A 36 -19.46 6.93 -4.28
C LEU A 36 -19.31 6.93 -2.76
N GLN A 37 -18.09 6.82 -2.23
CA GLN A 37 -17.86 6.92 -0.79
C GLN A 37 -18.13 8.34 -0.24
N CYS A 38 -18.03 9.36 -1.08
CA CYS A 38 -18.40 10.75 -0.77
C CYS A 38 -19.88 11.07 -1.07
N ASP A 39 -20.71 10.07 -1.35
CA ASP A 39 -22.12 10.23 -1.74
C ASP A 39 -22.36 11.08 -3.01
N ASP A 40 -21.36 11.18 -3.88
CA ASP A 40 -21.43 11.83 -5.19
C ASP A 40 -21.73 10.82 -6.31
N ASP A 41 -22.96 10.32 -6.33
CA ASP A 41 -23.44 9.38 -7.35
C ASP A 41 -23.30 9.95 -8.77
N ARG A 42 -23.48 11.26 -8.93
CA ARG A 42 -23.40 11.95 -10.23
C ARG A 42 -21.96 11.97 -10.74
N GLY A 43 -21.00 12.40 -9.92
CA GLY A 43 -19.61 12.41 -10.32
C GLY A 43 -19.05 10.99 -10.50
N ALA A 44 -19.56 10.00 -9.76
CA ALA A 44 -19.22 8.61 -10.00
C ALA A 44 -19.66 8.15 -11.40
N LEU A 45 -20.90 8.46 -11.79
CA LEU A 45 -21.42 8.20 -13.15
C LEU A 45 -20.59 8.91 -14.23
N GLU A 46 -20.20 10.15 -14.02
CA GLU A 46 -19.34 10.90 -14.95
C GLU A 46 -17.97 10.20 -15.13
N SER A 47 -17.37 9.70 -14.04
CA SER A 47 -16.11 8.95 -14.10
C SER A 47 -16.26 7.63 -14.86
N LEU A 48 -17.36 6.91 -14.64
CA LEU A 48 -17.65 5.66 -15.32
C LEU A 48 -17.91 5.84 -16.82
N ARG A 49 -18.52 6.96 -17.24
CA ARG A 49 -18.76 7.26 -18.66
C ARG A 49 -17.46 7.38 -19.45
N VAL A 50 -16.43 8.00 -18.89
CA VAL A 50 -15.10 8.08 -19.52
C VAL A 50 -14.54 6.68 -19.82
N LEU A 51 -14.85 5.71 -18.96
CA LEU A 51 -14.39 4.32 -19.10
C LEU A 51 -15.23 3.49 -20.07
N GLU A 52 -16.41 3.94 -20.48
CA GLU A 52 -17.28 3.20 -21.40
C GLU A 52 -16.68 3.13 -22.80
N ASP A 53 -16.09 4.24 -23.25
CA ASP A 53 -15.47 4.36 -24.57
C ASP A 53 -14.14 3.57 -24.65
N SER A 54 -13.50 3.30 -23.52
CA SER A 54 -12.19 2.61 -23.42
C SER A 54 -12.26 1.24 -22.74
N ARG A 55 -13.45 0.61 -22.73
CA ARG A 55 -13.69 -0.63 -21.98
C ARG A 55 -12.79 -1.79 -22.41
N ALA A 56 -12.36 -1.84 -23.66
CA ALA A 56 -11.49 -2.88 -24.20
C ALA A 56 -10.06 -2.82 -23.63
N ASP A 57 -9.62 -1.63 -23.19
CA ASP A 57 -8.26 -1.37 -22.74
C ASP A 57 -8.09 -1.50 -21.21
N LEU A 58 -9.20 -1.71 -20.50
CA LEU A 58 -9.18 -1.92 -19.06
C LEU A 58 -8.56 -3.27 -18.71
N LYS A 59 -7.56 -3.27 -17.83
CA LYS A 59 -7.03 -4.51 -17.26
C LYS A 59 -8.04 -5.10 -16.29
N SER A 60 -7.73 -6.28 -15.76
CA SER A 60 -8.69 -7.05 -14.98
C SER A 60 -9.13 -6.32 -13.70
N ALA A 61 -8.23 -5.61 -13.02
CA ALA A 61 -8.54 -4.96 -11.76
C ALA A 61 -9.46 -3.74 -11.96
N GLU A 62 -9.22 -2.95 -13.00
CA GLU A 62 -10.03 -1.78 -13.34
C GLU A 62 -11.44 -2.21 -13.76
N ARG A 63 -11.58 -3.31 -14.51
CA ARG A 63 -12.90 -3.88 -14.86
C ARG A 63 -13.69 -4.33 -13.63
N ASP A 64 -13.02 -4.94 -12.66
CA ASP A 64 -13.65 -5.37 -11.42
C ASP A 64 -14.11 -4.15 -10.59
N ARG A 65 -13.29 -3.09 -10.48
CA ARG A 65 -13.66 -1.83 -9.81
C ARG A 65 -14.85 -1.14 -10.49
N VAL A 66 -14.86 -1.07 -11.81
CA VAL A 66 -16.00 -0.54 -12.59
C VAL A 66 -17.27 -1.35 -12.30
N THR A 67 -17.15 -2.67 -12.19
CA THR A 67 -18.27 -3.56 -11.87
C THR A 67 -18.81 -3.28 -10.47
N VAL A 68 -17.94 -3.12 -9.47
CA VAL A 68 -18.33 -2.74 -8.10
C VAL A 68 -19.03 -1.38 -8.07
N ALA A 69 -18.44 -0.35 -8.68
CA ALA A 69 -19.02 0.99 -8.70
C ALA A 69 -20.41 1.01 -9.37
N ARG A 70 -20.58 0.27 -10.46
CA ARG A 70 -21.89 0.09 -11.12
C ARG A 70 -22.89 -0.66 -10.24
N ALA A 71 -22.45 -1.68 -9.51
CA ALA A 71 -23.30 -2.41 -8.59
C ALA A 71 -23.76 -1.53 -7.43
N GLU A 72 -22.88 -0.68 -6.90
CA GLU A 72 -23.22 0.28 -5.85
C GLU A 72 -24.25 1.31 -6.32
N LEU A 73 -24.07 1.89 -7.51
CA LEU A 73 -25.04 2.81 -8.10
C LEU A 73 -26.42 2.17 -8.28
N ARG A 74 -26.48 0.90 -8.70
CA ARG A 74 -27.75 0.14 -8.79
C ARG A 74 -28.38 -0.10 -7.42
N ARG A 75 -27.58 -0.44 -6.40
CA ARG A 75 -28.09 -0.57 -5.04
C ARG A 75 -28.69 0.74 -4.53
N ARG A 76 -27.98 1.87 -4.73
CA ARG A 76 -28.44 3.20 -4.31
C ARG A 76 -29.73 3.64 -5.01
N SER A 77 -29.93 3.23 -6.27
CA SER A 77 -31.18 3.48 -7.00
C SER A 77 -32.29 2.47 -6.72
N GLY A 78 -32.07 1.48 -5.84
CA GLY A 78 -33.04 0.44 -5.46
C GLY A 78 -33.09 -0.78 -6.39
N ASP A 79 -32.26 -0.85 -7.44
CA ASP A 79 -32.11 -2.02 -8.30
C ASP A 79 -31.18 -3.07 -7.66
N PHE A 80 -31.66 -3.69 -6.57
CA PHE A 80 -30.90 -4.70 -5.84
C PHE A 80 -30.60 -5.94 -6.69
N ALA A 81 -31.55 -6.37 -7.52
CA ALA A 81 -31.38 -7.53 -8.39
C ALA A 81 -30.26 -7.30 -9.41
N GLY A 82 -30.23 -6.12 -10.03
CA GLY A 82 -29.16 -5.74 -10.94
C GLY A 82 -27.80 -5.57 -10.25
N ALA A 83 -27.77 -5.04 -9.02
CA ALA A 83 -26.55 -4.97 -8.22
C ALA A 83 -25.98 -6.37 -7.93
N MET A 84 -26.83 -7.31 -7.48
CA MET A 84 -26.43 -8.69 -7.23
C MET A 84 -25.92 -9.41 -8.48
N ALA A 85 -26.60 -9.22 -9.62
CA ALA A 85 -26.18 -9.80 -10.88
C ALA A 85 -24.77 -9.34 -11.28
N LEU A 86 -24.45 -8.05 -11.08
CA LEU A 86 -23.10 -7.53 -11.33
C LEU A 86 -22.07 -8.13 -10.36
N LEU A 87 -22.36 -8.14 -9.06
CA LEU A 87 -21.45 -8.71 -8.06
C LEU A 87 -21.16 -10.19 -8.30
N SER A 88 -22.13 -10.97 -8.79
CA SER A 88 -21.96 -12.40 -9.08
C SER A 88 -20.95 -12.71 -10.19
N THR A 89 -20.54 -11.69 -10.97
CA THR A 89 -19.50 -11.82 -12.00
C THR A 89 -18.08 -11.66 -11.45
N LEU A 90 -17.95 -11.18 -10.21
CA LEU A 90 -16.66 -10.96 -9.56
C LEU A 90 -16.13 -12.24 -8.94
N ASP A 91 -14.82 -12.42 -9.02
CA ASP A 91 -14.10 -13.44 -8.25
C ASP A 91 -13.85 -12.91 -6.84
N GLU A 92 -14.64 -13.39 -5.87
CA GLU A 92 -14.59 -13.00 -4.46
C GLU A 92 -13.24 -13.30 -3.77
N GLY A 93 -12.39 -14.14 -4.39
CA GLY A 93 -11.05 -14.43 -3.91
C GLY A 93 -10.02 -13.33 -4.22
N ARG A 94 -10.35 -12.38 -5.11
CA ARG A 94 -9.43 -11.31 -5.50
C ARG A 94 -9.33 -10.25 -4.44
N LEU A 95 -8.10 -9.88 -4.09
CA LEU A 95 -7.80 -8.90 -3.05
C LEU A 95 -8.54 -7.57 -3.24
N TRP A 96 -8.61 -7.06 -4.46
CA TRP A 96 -9.28 -5.79 -4.74
C TRP A 96 -10.77 -5.83 -4.40
N VAL A 97 -11.43 -6.97 -4.63
CA VAL A 97 -12.84 -7.18 -4.26
C VAL A 97 -13.00 -7.19 -2.74
N LEU A 98 -12.03 -7.73 -2.01
CA LEU A 98 -12.00 -7.67 -0.54
C LEU A 98 -11.76 -6.25 -0.01
N GLU A 99 -11.01 -5.42 -0.74
CA GLU A 99 -10.83 -4.00 -0.42
C GLU A 99 -12.13 -3.22 -0.61
N GLU A 100 -12.83 -3.45 -1.72
CA GLU A 100 -14.12 -2.80 -1.97
C GLU A 100 -15.22 -3.24 -0.98
N GLN A 101 -15.13 -4.43 -0.40
CA GLN A 101 -16.03 -4.87 0.68
C GLN A 101 -15.94 -3.98 1.92
N VAL A 102 -14.77 -3.40 2.19
CA VAL A 102 -14.59 -2.47 3.30
C VAL A 102 -15.23 -1.12 2.98
N CYS A 103 -15.11 -0.67 1.74
CA CYS A 103 -15.66 0.58 1.23
C CYS A 103 -17.20 0.57 1.09
N PHE A 104 -17.77 -0.56 0.64
CA PHE A 104 -19.19 -0.70 0.36
C PHE A 104 -19.81 -1.89 1.14
N PRO A 105 -19.80 -1.87 2.48
CA PRO A 105 -20.26 -3.00 3.27
C PRO A 105 -21.73 -3.35 3.01
N ASP A 106 -22.58 -2.37 2.74
CA ASP A 106 -24.00 -2.61 2.47
C ASP A 106 -24.28 -3.21 1.09
N LEU A 107 -23.36 -2.99 0.13
CA LEU A 107 -23.43 -3.63 -1.18
C LEU A 107 -23.17 -5.13 -1.08
N PHE A 108 -22.09 -5.50 -0.41
CA PHE A 108 -21.69 -6.91 -0.31
C PHE A 108 -22.58 -7.72 0.64
N LYS A 109 -23.35 -7.07 1.52
CA LYS A 109 -24.44 -7.74 2.26
C LYS A 109 -25.50 -8.36 1.33
N LEU A 110 -25.75 -7.79 0.15
CA LEU A 110 -26.77 -8.30 -0.78
C LEU A 110 -26.46 -9.71 -1.29
N VAL A 111 -25.19 -10.05 -1.43
CA VAL A 111 -24.72 -11.37 -1.90
C VAL A 111 -24.38 -12.33 -0.76
N GLY A 112 -24.66 -11.93 0.48
CA GLY A 112 -24.42 -12.77 1.65
C GLY A 112 -22.94 -13.04 1.92
N VAL A 113 -22.03 -12.25 1.33
CA VAL A 113 -20.60 -12.37 1.57
C VAL A 113 -20.33 -11.77 2.96
N PRO A 114 -19.92 -12.59 3.95
CA PRO A 114 -19.62 -12.08 5.27
C PRO A 114 -18.46 -11.11 5.14
N ARG A 115 -18.55 -9.96 5.82
CA ARG A 115 -17.49 -8.94 5.84
C ARG A 115 -16.17 -9.61 6.19
N ARG A 116 -15.31 -9.83 5.20
CA ARG A 116 -13.96 -10.30 5.47
C ARG A 116 -13.19 -9.13 6.03
N SER A 117 -12.76 -9.28 7.27
CA SER A 117 -11.72 -8.45 7.83
C SER A 117 -10.50 -8.59 6.91
N LEU A 118 -10.02 -7.47 6.34
CA LEU A 118 -8.71 -7.43 5.67
C LEU A 118 -7.55 -7.73 6.64
N HIS A 119 -7.83 -7.96 7.92
CA HIS A 119 -6.84 -8.30 8.92
C HIS A 119 -6.54 -9.81 8.99
N PRO A 120 -5.25 -10.15 9.17
CA PRO A 120 -4.12 -9.22 9.15
C PRO A 120 -3.75 -8.84 7.72
N MET A 121 -3.63 -7.54 7.45
CA MET A 121 -3.03 -7.07 6.19
C MET A 121 -1.61 -7.62 6.14
N ARG A 122 -1.20 -8.20 5.01
CA ARG A 122 0.13 -8.82 4.85
C ARG A 122 1.01 -7.87 4.08
N VAL A 123 2.09 -7.39 4.71
CA VAL A 123 3.07 -6.51 4.06
C VAL A 123 4.39 -7.25 3.96
N ARG A 124 4.82 -7.51 2.73
CA ARG A 124 6.09 -8.18 2.44
C ARG A 124 7.13 -7.15 2.04
N VAL A 125 8.22 -7.09 2.80
CA VAL A 125 9.35 -6.19 2.58
C VAL A 125 10.52 -7.02 2.06
N ASN A 126 10.87 -6.80 0.79
CA ASN A 126 12.00 -7.43 0.15
C ASN A 126 13.23 -6.53 0.28
N LEU A 127 14.27 -7.07 0.92
CA LEU A 127 15.55 -6.41 1.17
C LEU A 127 16.68 -7.00 0.31
N ASP A 128 16.35 -7.86 -0.67
CA ASP A 128 17.29 -8.39 -1.68
C ASP A 128 17.36 -7.43 -2.88
N GLY A 129 18.32 -6.51 -2.83
CA GLY A 129 18.42 -5.32 -3.67
C GLY A 129 17.93 -4.09 -2.92
N GLY A 130 17.44 -3.09 -3.65
CA GLY A 130 16.75 -1.95 -3.05
C GLY A 130 15.48 -2.38 -2.32
N VAL A 131 15.10 -1.63 -1.27
CA VAL A 131 13.91 -1.93 -0.45
C VAL A 131 12.65 -1.86 -1.31
N ARG A 132 11.96 -2.99 -1.45
CA ARG A 132 10.69 -3.10 -2.16
C ARG A 132 9.60 -3.58 -1.22
N VAL A 133 8.42 -2.99 -1.33
CA VAL A 133 7.28 -3.32 -0.48
C VAL A 133 6.14 -3.83 -1.33
N PHE A 134 5.61 -4.99 -0.93
CA PHE A 134 4.46 -5.64 -1.54
C PHE A 134 3.34 -5.73 -0.51
N MET A 135 2.23 -5.08 -0.80
CA MET A 135 1.02 -5.21 0.03
C MET A 135 0.16 -6.34 -0.52
N ASN A 136 -0.17 -7.30 0.34
CA ASN A 136 -1.01 -8.46 0.05
C ASN A 136 -0.58 -9.18 -1.25
N GLU A 137 0.72 -9.43 -1.36
CA GLU A 137 1.36 -10.27 -2.40
C GLU A 137 1.32 -9.75 -3.86
N HIS A 138 0.67 -8.63 -4.16
CA HIS A 138 0.47 -8.19 -5.56
C HIS A 138 0.79 -6.72 -5.85
N LEU A 139 0.69 -5.82 -4.88
CA LEU A 139 0.92 -4.39 -5.13
C LEU A 139 2.32 -3.97 -4.71
N GLU A 140 3.21 -3.79 -5.69
CA GLU A 140 4.51 -3.12 -5.47
C GLU A 140 4.30 -1.62 -5.29
N VAL A 141 4.75 -1.08 -4.15
CA VAL A 141 4.68 0.35 -3.87
C VAL A 141 5.85 1.05 -4.55
N LYS A 142 5.55 1.87 -5.56
CA LYS A 142 6.56 2.28 -6.57
C LYS A 142 7.55 3.36 -6.16
N LYS A 143 7.35 4.09 -5.05
CA LYS A 143 8.23 5.23 -4.69
C LYS A 143 8.35 5.42 -3.17
N CYS A 144 9.45 4.96 -2.59
CA CYS A 144 9.83 5.26 -1.21
C CYS A 144 10.99 6.26 -1.21
N THR A 145 11.01 7.23 -0.28
CA THR A 145 12.22 8.04 -0.10
C THR A 145 13.34 7.13 0.47
N PRO A 146 14.61 7.35 0.12
CA PRO A 146 15.70 6.50 0.63
C PRO A 146 15.70 6.41 2.17
N ARG A 147 15.32 7.50 2.84
CA ARG A 147 15.27 7.54 4.30
C ARG A 147 14.10 6.74 4.89
N ALA A 148 12.90 6.85 4.31
CA ALA A 148 11.76 6.04 4.72
C ALA A 148 12.00 4.54 4.44
N ALA A 149 12.63 4.21 3.32
CA ALA A 149 13.03 2.85 2.97
C ALA A 149 14.01 2.26 3.99
N SER A 150 15.03 3.03 4.35
CA SER A 150 15.98 2.67 5.40
C SER A 150 15.33 2.48 6.77
N LEU A 151 14.43 3.40 7.17
CA LEU A 151 13.68 3.29 8.42
C LEU A 151 12.82 2.01 8.45
N LEU A 152 12.10 1.71 7.36
CA LEU A 152 11.31 0.49 7.24
C LEU A 152 12.20 -0.76 7.36
N ALA A 153 13.28 -0.82 6.58
CA ALA A 153 14.23 -1.94 6.60
C ALA A 153 14.82 -2.15 8.00
N PHE A 154 15.17 -1.06 8.70
CA PHE A 154 15.65 -1.14 10.07
C PHE A 154 14.59 -1.76 10.98
N MET A 155 13.37 -1.23 10.99
CA MET A 155 12.32 -1.69 11.91
C MET A 155 11.95 -3.15 11.69
N VAL A 156 11.78 -3.59 10.43
CA VAL A 156 11.37 -4.98 10.16
C VAL A 156 12.47 -5.99 10.53
N CYS A 157 13.75 -5.60 10.47
CA CYS A 157 14.87 -6.42 10.92
C CYS A 157 15.04 -6.44 12.45
N HIS A 158 14.46 -5.46 13.16
CA HIS A 158 14.62 -5.29 14.61
C HIS A 158 13.31 -5.54 15.38
N GLY A 159 12.41 -6.35 14.84
CA GLY A 159 11.20 -6.79 15.56
C GLY A 159 10.04 -5.78 15.50
N ASN A 160 9.97 -4.99 14.44
CA ASN A 160 8.87 -4.06 14.14
C ASN A 160 8.71 -2.88 15.10
N ALA A 161 9.65 -2.67 16.03
CA ALA A 161 9.67 -1.48 16.88
C ALA A 161 11.10 -1.16 17.32
N ALA A 162 11.40 0.13 17.45
CA ALA A 162 12.71 0.59 17.90
C ALA A 162 12.62 1.92 18.65
N ARG A 163 13.54 2.11 19.60
CA ARG A 163 13.67 3.35 20.37
C ARG A 163 14.28 4.45 19.52
N ASP A 164 14.00 5.70 19.88
CA ASP A 164 14.54 6.88 19.21
C ASP A 164 16.07 6.83 19.10
N GLU A 165 16.77 6.44 20.19
CA GLU A 165 18.23 6.39 20.20
C GLU A 165 18.76 5.38 19.17
N ALA A 166 18.18 4.17 19.15
CA ALA A 166 18.60 3.12 18.20
C ALA A 166 18.29 3.50 16.75
N LEU A 167 17.18 4.19 16.50
CA LEU A 167 16.81 4.68 15.18
C LEU A 167 17.71 5.83 14.72
N MET A 168 18.01 6.77 15.62
CA MET A 168 18.89 7.89 15.33
C MET A 168 20.32 7.40 15.06
N ASP A 169 20.85 6.50 15.88
CA ASP A 169 22.20 5.95 15.70
C ASP A 169 22.29 5.01 14.50
N GLY A 170 21.20 4.28 14.23
CA GLY A 170 21.14 3.31 13.14
C GLY A 170 21.06 3.99 11.78
N LEU A 171 20.20 4.98 11.62
CA LEU A 171 19.92 5.59 10.31
C LEU A 171 20.92 6.70 10.01
N GLY A 172 21.50 6.72 8.80
CA GLY A 172 22.50 7.69 8.36
C GLY A 172 23.91 7.12 8.26
N GLU A 173 24.78 7.93 7.64
CA GLU A 173 26.23 7.70 7.60
C GLU A 173 26.89 8.40 8.79
N ASP A 174 27.83 7.72 9.46
CA ASP A 174 28.84 8.30 10.36
C ASP A 174 28.32 9.39 11.33
N GLY A 175 27.40 9.00 12.23
CA GLY A 175 26.89 9.89 13.30
C GLY A 175 25.37 9.97 13.42
N GLY A 176 24.65 9.21 12.61
CA GLY A 176 23.21 9.02 12.74
C GLY A 176 22.37 10.14 12.11
N VAL A 177 21.10 10.20 12.51
CA VAL A 177 20.15 11.26 12.11
C VAL A 177 19.67 12.08 13.29
N SER A 178 19.37 13.35 13.03
CA SER A 178 18.66 14.19 13.99
C SER A 178 17.23 13.69 14.23
N LYS A 179 16.66 14.02 15.40
CA LYS A 179 15.26 13.73 15.72
C LYS A 179 14.28 14.27 14.67
N LYS A 180 14.54 15.47 14.12
CA LYS A 180 13.69 16.04 13.06
C LYS A 180 13.70 15.18 11.79
N GLN A 181 14.87 14.71 11.37
CA GLN A 181 14.99 13.82 10.21
C GLN A 181 14.30 12.48 10.44
N LEU A 182 14.37 11.93 11.66
CA LEU A 182 13.66 10.70 12.03
C LEU A 182 12.14 10.87 11.93
N TYR A 183 11.59 11.98 12.43
CA TYR A 183 10.15 12.25 12.35
C TYR A 183 9.69 12.43 10.91
N ASN A 184 10.43 13.20 10.11
CA ASN A 184 10.14 13.33 8.68
C ASN A 184 10.18 11.99 7.96
N ALA A 185 11.14 11.12 8.28
CA ALA A 185 11.22 9.78 7.72
C ALA A 185 10.02 8.91 8.11
N ALA A 186 9.50 9.06 9.33
CA ALA A 186 8.30 8.37 9.77
C ALA A 186 7.05 8.88 9.06
N ASP A 187 6.94 10.19 8.81
CA ASP A 187 5.85 10.79 8.03
C ASP A 187 5.93 10.33 6.56
N ASP A 188 7.10 10.43 5.92
CA ASP A 188 7.34 9.90 4.57
C ASP A 188 6.98 8.42 4.46
N LEU A 189 7.24 7.63 5.52
CA LEU A 189 6.94 6.20 5.56
C LEU A 189 5.43 5.94 5.68
N ARG A 190 4.68 6.76 6.44
CA ARG A 190 3.21 6.70 6.48
C ARG A 190 2.62 7.02 5.12
N ASP A 191 3.10 8.10 4.48
CA ASP A 191 2.66 8.51 3.15
C ASP A 191 2.97 7.44 2.10
N PHE A 192 4.17 6.86 2.17
CA PHE A 192 4.59 5.77 1.30
C PHE A 192 3.70 4.54 1.44
N LEU A 193 3.38 4.14 2.67
CA LEU A 193 2.55 2.96 2.94
C LEU A 193 1.07 3.24 2.69
N GLY A 194 0.65 4.50 2.75
CA GLY A 194 -0.70 4.94 2.42
C GLY A 194 -1.71 4.75 3.55
N TRP A 195 -1.27 4.58 4.79
CA TRP A 195 -2.13 4.70 5.97
C TRP A 195 -1.34 5.25 7.17
N ARG A 196 -2.01 6.10 7.96
CA ARG A 196 -1.40 6.86 9.06
C ARG A 196 -0.86 5.95 10.17
N GLU A 197 -1.57 4.88 10.49
CA GLU A 197 -1.25 3.95 11.57
C GLU A 197 -0.08 3.03 11.22
N ALA A 198 0.41 3.05 9.98
CA ALA A 198 1.52 2.21 9.51
C ALA A 198 2.76 2.32 10.40
N VAL A 199 3.01 3.55 10.89
CA VAL A 199 4.06 3.88 11.83
C VAL A 199 3.42 4.60 13.01
N GLN A 200 3.48 4.01 14.18
CA GLN A 200 2.90 4.54 15.41
C GLN A 200 3.99 5.13 16.29
N ARG A 201 3.72 6.29 16.87
CA ARG A 201 4.58 6.86 17.91
C ARG A 201 4.39 6.07 19.20
N GLN A 202 5.49 5.57 19.74
CA GLN A 202 5.54 4.98 21.08
C GLN A 202 6.19 5.96 22.07
N SER A 203 6.12 5.67 23.36
CA SER A 203 6.59 6.57 24.44
C SER A 203 8.04 7.02 24.26
N ASN A 204 8.92 6.18 23.69
CA ASN A 204 10.32 6.50 23.42
C ASN A 204 10.82 6.01 22.05
N GLY A 205 9.94 5.93 21.04
CA GLY A 205 10.33 5.35 19.76
C GLY A 205 9.21 5.31 18.74
N PHE A 206 9.38 4.43 17.77
CA PHE A 206 8.39 4.12 16.75
C PHE A 206 8.15 2.61 16.66
N GLY A 207 6.91 2.24 16.37
CA GLY A 207 6.52 0.87 16.07
C GLY A 207 5.76 0.82 14.75
N LEU A 208 5.94 -0.25 14.00
CA LEU A 208 5.07 -0.59 12.89
C LEU A 208 3.72 -1.08 13.43
N ASP A 209 2.68 -0.90 12.61
CA ASP A 209 1.32 -1.33 12.95
C ASP A 209 1.27 -2.81 13.36
N SER A 210 0.88 -3.07 14.61
CA SER A 210 0.76 -4.43 15.16
C SER A 210 -0.40 -5.24 14.59
N ALA A 211 -1.37 -4.60 13.94
CA ALA A 211 -2.47 -5.28 13.28
C ALA A 211 -2.07 -5.85 11.89
N VAL A 212 -0.87 -5.51 11.42
CA VAL A 212 -0.29 -5.92 10.13
C VAL A 212 0.69 -7.07 10.33
N GLN A 213 0.60 -8.07 9.46
CA GLN A 213 1.60 -9.12 9.38
C GLN A 213 2.74 -8.67 8.47
N TRP A 214 3.85 -8.27 9.09
CA TRP A 214 5.09 -7.90 8.42
C TRP A 214 5.93 -9.14 8.09
N LEU A 215 6.19 -9.36 6.81
CA LEU A 215 7.02 -10.44 6.29
C LEU A 215 8.30 -9.85 5.69
N VAL A 216 9.45 -10.39 6.07
CA VAL A 216 10.74 -9.90 5.59
C VAL A 216 11.38 -10.96 4.69
N GLU A 217 11.80 -10.54 3.51
CA GLU A 217 12.66 -11.35 2.64
C GLU A 217 14.06 -10.77 2.65
N LEU A 218 15.00 -11.56 3.14
CA LEU A 218 16.42 -11.25 3.15
C LEU A 218 17.10 -11.87 1.94
N PRO A 219 18.23 -11.30 1.46
CA PRO A 219 19.05 -11.99 0.47
C PRO A 219 19.61 -13.31 1.05
N SER A 220 19.97 -14.22 0.16
CA SER A 220 20.71 -15.43 0.54
C SER A 220 22.11 -15.08 1.04
N THR A 221 22.75 -16.00 1.76
CA THR A 221 24.12 -15.83 2.30
C THR A 221 25.16 -15.55 1.21
N GLU A 222 24.96 -16.11 0.01
CA GLU A 222 25.80 -15.88 -1.17
C GLU A 222 25.63 -14.49 -1.80
N ARG A 223 24.61 -13.73 -1.38
CA ARG A 223 24.17 -12.47 -1.99
C ARG A 223 24.00 -11.36 -0.95
N THR A 224 24.71 -11.45 0.17
CA THR A 224 24.56 -10.50 1.28
C THR A 224 24.92 -9.07 0.91
N GLU A 225 25.77 -8.87 -0.10
CA GLU A 225 26.08 -7.57 -0.69
C GLU A 225 24.84 -6.84 -1.25
N ARG A 226 23.81 -7.60 -1.66
CA ARG A 226 22.55 -7.05 -2.18
C ARG A 226 21.62 -6.54 -1.08
N PHE A 227 21.90 -6.80 0.19
CA PHE A 227 21.03 -6.38 1.30
C PHE A 227 20.83 -4.86 1.30
N CYS A 228 19.61 -4.38 1.07
CA CYS A 228 19.28 -2.94 1.00
C CYS A 228 20.21 -2.17 0.04
N ASP A 229 20.44 -2.69 -1.16
CA ASP A 229 21.29 -2.06 -2.17
C ASP A 229 20.92 -0.58 -2.41
N GLY A 230 21.93 0.27 -2.56
CA GLY A 230 21.80 1.73 -2.61
C GLY A 230 21.67 2.44 -1.25
N SER A 231 21.51 1.72 -0.14
CA SER A 231 21.61 2.30 1.20
C SER A 231 23.06 2.40 1.66
N SER A 232 23.41 3.53 2.25
CA SER A 232 24.73 3.80 2.84
C SER A 232 24.75 3.81 4.37
N ASP A 233 23.62 3.49 5.01
CA ASP A 233 23.52 3.53 6.47
C ASP A 233 24.48 2.55 7.16
N ASP A 234 25.03 2.96 8.30
CA ASP A 234 26.02 2.20 9.07
C ASP A 234 25.52 0.82 9.49
N TRP A 235 24.24 0.71 9.87
CA TRP A 235 23.65 -0.57 10.27
C TRP A 235 23.56 -1.56 9.10
N VAL A 236 23.30 -1.08 7.88
CA VAL A 236 23.28 -1.91 6.67
C VAL A 236 24.68 -2.43 6.39
N ARG A 237 25.69 -1.55 6.45
CA ARG A 237 27.11 -1.93 6.29
C ARG A 237 27.51 -3.02 7.29
N ARG A 238 27.17 -2.82 8.58
CA ARG A 238 27.44 -3.81 9.64
C ARG A 238 26.70 -5.12 9.42
N TRP A 239 25.44 -5.08 8.98
CA TRP A 239 24.67 -6.29 8.68
C TRP A 239 25.33 -7.10 7.56
N ARG A 240 25.70 -6.44 6.45
CA ARG A 240 26.38 -7.09 5.32
C ARG A 240 27.68 -7.76 5.78
N MET A 241 28.50 -7.08 6.55
CA MET A 241 29.76 -7.63 7.08
C MET A 241 29.53 -8.84 8.01
N ALA A 242 28.52 -8.79 8.87
CA ALA A 242 28.24 -9.86 9.83
C ALA A 242 27.67 -11.13 9.18
N HIS A 243 27.03 -11.01 8.01
CA HIS A 243 26.40 -12.12 7.29
C HIS A 243 27.14 -12.50 6.01
N PHE A 244 28.25 -11.83 5.70
CA PHE A 244 29.12 -12.16 4.60
C PHE A 244 29.88 -13.46 4.88
N ASP A 245 29.74 -14.44 3.98
CA ASP A 245 30.51 -15.68 4.02
C ASP A 245 31.67 -15.60 3.01
N PRO A 246 32.93 -15.47 3.46
CA PRO A 246 34.09 -15.38 2.58
C PRO A 246 34.38 -16.68 1.80
N THR A 247 33.77 -17.81 2.18
CA THR A 247 34.07 -19.13 1.61
C THR A 247 33.29 -19.45 0.33
N LEU A 248 32.29 -18.64 -0.01
CA LEU A 248 31.39 -18.85 -1.15
C LEU A 248 31.73 -18.00 -2.39
N THR A 249 32.87 -17.29 -2.37
CA THR A 249 33.31 -16.50 -3.53
C THR A 249 33.74 -17.44 -4.67
N PRO A 250 33.09 -17.44 -5.85
CA PRO A 250 33.58 -18.21 -6.98
C PRO A 250 34.87 -17.57 -7.50
N VAL A 251 35.90 -18.41 -7.65
CA VAL A 251 37.19 -18.10 -8.27
C VAL A 251 37.00 -17.77 -9.75
#